data_AF-B1YCV9-F1
#
_entry.id   AF-B1YCV9-F1
#
_cell.length_a   1.000
_cell.length_b   1.000
_cell.length_c   1.000
_cell.angle_alpha   90.00
_cell.angle_beta   90.00
_cell.angle_gamma   90.00
#
_symmetry.space_group_name_H-M   'P 1'
#
loop_
_entity.id
_entity.type
_entity.pdbx_description
1 polymer ?
#
loop_
_entity_poly.entity_id
_entity_poly.type
_entity_poly.pdbx_seq_one_letter_code
_entity_poly.pdbx_strand_id
1 'polypeptide(L)'
;MNLVLRREGAVQFYAPDPQRYGSIYSAPVFYNPAMEKNRTLSVLLLRTLGGGLTVCEPLSGTGVRGIRYAVESKAVARLVLNDISRDAAELIKKNLELNGVDGEVYNDDANVLLHRLKNVCDVVDIDPFGSPAPYIHAAFRALRDEGLLCATATDTAVLVGRYPRKCLRRYWSTVRKTPFYIELGLRNLVGFIARVAASEDFSIRPLMSYWEGHYFRTCVAVARGARDADDALQNVGYVVYRRGMRQTTQLPDESSSGPLWLGPLGDPLIMHQMAQHGVYSDFLGVLEQEYSIEAPWHYRLPEFAVEGVSPTLAEALDLLRRSGIYATATHMAKDGFKADAGYGEVKRALF
;
A
#
# COMPACT_ATOMS: atom_id res chain seq x y z
N MET A 1 -12.33 24.50 17.76
CA MET A 1 -12.76 23.35 16.91
C MET A 1 -13.73 22.49 17.69
N ASN A 2 -14.86 22.09 17.09
CA ASN A 2 -15.76 21.11 17.71
C ASN A 2 -15.20 19.70 17.53
N LEU A 3 -14.94 19.03 18.63
CA LEU A 3 -14.29 17.72 18.69
C LEU A 3 -15.21 16.71 19.38
N VAL A 4 -15.10 15.45 18.98
CA VAL A 4 -15.72 14.31 19.64
C VAL A 4 -14.64 13.31 20.03
N LEU A 5 -14.80 12.70 21.21
CA LEU A 5 -13.93 11.62 21.65
C LEU A 5 -14.25 10.35 20.83
N ARG A 6 -13.23 9.74 20.26
CA ARG A 6 -13.30 8.50 19.49
C ARG A 6 -12.39 7.47 20.15
N ARG A 7 -12.61 6.20 19.81
CA ARG A 7 -11.71 5.09 20.14
C ARG A 7 -11.44 4.29 18.89
N GLU A 8 -10.17 3.98 18.65
CA GLU A 8 -9.73 3.08 17.58
C GLU A 8 -8.59 2.21 18.13
N GLY A 9 -8.75 0.88 18.04
CA GLY A 9 -7.86 -0.05 18.73
C GLY A 9 -7.79 0.24 20.24
N ALA A 10 -6.57 0.39 20.75
CA ALA A 10 -6.30 0.68 22.15
C ALA A 10 -6.31 2.18 22.48
N VAL A 11 -6.45 3.06 21.47
CA VAL A 11 -6.24 4.50 21.59
C VAL A 11 -7.57 5.25 21.66
N GLN A 12 -7.65 6.23 22.57
CA GLN A 12 -8.71 7.23 22.57
C GLN A 12 -8.18 8.55 22.03
N PHE A 13 -8.94 9.26 21.20
CA PHE A 13 -8.47 10.50 20.59
C PHE A 13 -9.63 11.42 20.24
N TYR A 14 -9.37 12.71 20.25
CA TYR A 14 -10.27 13.71 19.74
C TYR A 14 -10.12 13.83 18.22
N ALA A 15 -11.26 13.87 17.53
CA ALA A 15 -11.35 14.15 16.10
C ALA A 15 -12.51 15.13 15.84
N PRO A 16 -12.49 15.87 14.72
CA PRO A 16 -13.61 16.75 14.37
C PRO A 16 -14.94 16.00 14.28
N ASP A 17 -16.00 16.63 14.79
CA ASP A 17 -17.35 16.07 14.74
C ASP A 17 -17.92 16.13 13.32
N PRO A 18 -18.08 15.00 12.60
CA PRO A 18 -18.58 15.02 11.23
C PRO A 18 -20.00 15.60 11.12
N GLN A 19 -20.81 15.52 12.18
CA GLN A 19 -22.17 16.08 12.17
C GLN A 19 -22.17 17.61 12.08
N ARG A 20 -21.10 18.27 12.56
CA ARG A 20 -20.99 19.73 12.56
C ARG A 20 -20.32 20.31 11.31
N TYR A 21 -19.52 19.51 10.60
CA TYR A 21 -18.83 19.95 9.38
C TYR A 21 -19.47 19.40 8.09
N GLY A 22 -20.50 18.56 8.19
CA GLY A 22 -21.23 17.97 7.07
C GLY A 22 -20.49 16.83 6.35
N SER A 23 -19.16 16.93 6.22
CA SER A 23 -18.32 15.85 5.71
C SER A 23 -16.95 15.82 6.39
N ILE A 24 -16.27 14.67 6.34
CA ILE A 24 -14.88 14.56 6.80
C ILE A 24 -13.90 15.42 5.99
N TYR A 25 -14.26 15.80 4.76
CA TYR A 25 -13.44 16.61 3.85
C TYR A 25 -13.58 18.11 4.12
N SER A 26 -14.63 18.51 4.84
CA SER A 26 -14.90 19.90 5.22
C SER A 26 -14.45 20.20 6.65
N ALA A 27 -13.94 19.20 7.38
CA ALA A 27 -13.44 19.34 8.72
C ALA A 27 -12.06 20.03 8.74
N PRO A 28 -11.74 20.84 9.77
CA PRO A 28 -10.45 21.54 9.88
C PRO A 28 -9.26 20.60 10.11
N VAL A 29 -9.51 19.37 10.61
CA VAL A 29 -8.52 18.30 10.74
C VAL A 29 -9.10 17.03 10.16
N PHE A 30 -8.30 16.32 9.36
CA PHE A 30 -8.76 15.13 8.68
C PHE A 30 -8.78 13.91 9.59
N TYR A 31 -9.90 13.18 9.59
CA TYR A 31 -10.00 11.85 10.15
C TYR A 31 -11.02 11.03 9.34
N ASN A 32 -10.56 9.91 8.77
CA ASN A 32 -11.43 8.97 8.06
C ASN A 32 -11.55 7.65 8.84
N PRO A 33 -12.73 7.36 9.45
CA PRO A 33 -12.98 6.08 10.10
C PRO A 33 -12.84 4.87 9.17
N ALA A 34 -13.08 5.03 7.87
CA ALA A 34 -12.97 3.94 6.89
C ALA A 34 -11.52 3.46 6.67
N MET A 35 -10.52 4.20 7.20
CA MET A 35 -9.10 3.85 7.14
C MET A 35 -8.62 3.09 8.39
N GLU A 36 -9.53 2.64 9.27
CA GLU A 36 -9.17 1.87 10.48
C GLU A 36 -8.38 0.61 10.13
N LYS A 37 -8.83 -0.17 9.13
CA LYS A 37 -8.12 -1.36 8.67
C LYS A 37 -6.71 -1.02 8.19
N ASN A 38 -6.54 0.11 7.48
CA ASN A 38 -5.23 0.58 7.06
C ASN A 38 -4.29 0.80 8.25
N ARG A 39 -4.76 1.49 9.28
CA ARG A 39 -4.01 1.77 10.51
C ARG A 39 -3.72 0.52 11.32
N THR A 40 -4.68 -0.39 11.41
CA THR A 40 -4.52 -1.65 12.14
C THR A 40 -3.50 -2.55 11.46
N LEU A 41 -3.57 -2.74 10.14
CA LEU A 41 -2.60 -3.57 9.42
C LEU A 41 -1.18 -3.01 9.51
N SER A 42 -1.01 -1.69 9.50
CA SER A 42 0.31 -1.10 9.65
C SER A 42 0.86 -1.20 11.08
N VAL A 43 0.01 -1.14 12.12
CA VAL A 43 0.39 -1.45 13.51
C VAL A 43 0.87 -2.88 13.64
N LEU A 44 0.13 -3.84 13.05
CA LEU A 44 0.51 -5.25 13.04
C LEU A 44 1.87 -5.45 12.36
N LEU A 45 2.11 -4.78 11.22
CA LEU A 45 3.40 -4.84 10.54
C LEU A 45 4.54 -4.36 11.44
N LEU A 46 4.41 -3.20 12.09
CA LEU A 46 5.46 -2.70 12.99
C LEU A 46 5.69 -3.63 14.18
N ARG A 47 4.62 -4.22 14.72
CA ARG A 47 4.70 -5.20 15.79
C ARG A 47 5.48 -6.45 15.38
N THR A 48 5.37 -6.85 14.11
CA THR A 48 6.10 -8.00 13.54
C THR A 48 7.58 -7.69 13.29
N LEU A 49 7.93 -6.46 12.88
CA LEU A 49 9.29 -6.10 12.46
C LEU A 49 10.28 -5.84 13.61
N GLY A 50 9.82 -5.77 14.86
CA GLY A 50 10.69 -5.60 16.03
C GLY A 50 10.49 -4.27 16.73
N GLY A 51 11.52 -3.73 17.38
CA GLY A 51 11.40 -2.52 18.20
C GLY A 51 12.64 -1.63 18.21
N GLY A 52 12.57 -0.53 18.97
CA GLY A 52 13.60 0.51 18.96
C GLY A 52 13.45 1.52 17.81
N LEU A 53 12.28 1.56 17.16
CA LEU A 53 12.07 2.28 15.91
C LEU A 53 11.86 3.79 16.14
N THR A 54 12.47 4.59 15.27
CA THR A 54 12.12 5.98 15.01
C THR A 54 11.10 6.04 13.89
N VAL A 55 9.85 6.38 14.22
CA VAL A 55 8.72 6.42 13.28
C VAL A 55 8.32 7.86 13.00
N CYS A 56 8.21 8.21 11.72
CA CYS A 56 7.76 9.52 11.26
C CYS A 56 6.47 9.40 10.45
N GLU A 57 5.42 10.13 10.87
CA GLU A 57 4.18 10.31 10.12
C GLU A 57 4.05 11.79 9.72
N PRO A 58 4.58 12.20 8.55
CA PRO A 58 4.65 13.61 8.18
C PRO A 58 3.30 14.25 7.82
N LEU A 59 2.23 13.47 7.64
CA LEU A 59 0.87 13.91 7.30
C LEU A 59 -0.14 13.30 8.29
N SER A 60 -0.03 13.68 9.57
CA SER A 60 -0.65 12.98 10.71
C SER A 60 -2.15 13.22 10.90
N GLY A 61 -2.72 14.34 10.45
CA GLY A 61 -4.09 14.72 10.77
C GLY A 61 -4.34 14.77 12.28
N THR A 62 -5.11 13.82 12.83
CA THR A 62 -5.32 13.72 14.29
C THR A 62 -4.16 13.08 15.06
N GLY A 63 -3.19 12.49 14.36
CA GLY A 63 -2.08 11.72 14.95
C GLY A 63 -2.45 10.29 15.35
N VAL A 64 -3.69 9.84 15.08
CA VAL A 64 -4.18 8.55 15.56
C VAL A 64 -3.32 7.37 15.12
N ARG A 65 -2.80 7.37 13.89
CA ARG A 65 -1.97 6.27 13.38
C ARG A 65 -0.66 6.19 14.15
N GLY A 66 0.10 7.28 14.23
CA GLY A 66 1.35 7.34 14.99
C GLY A 66 1.18 7.02 16.48
N ILE A 67 0.10 7.51 17.11
CA ILE A 67 -0.20 7.17 18.50
C ILE A 67 -0.50 5.67 18.64
N ARG A 68 -1.26 5.08 17.72
CA ARG A 68 -1.50 3.62 17.69
C ARG A 68 -0.21 2.84 17.44
N TYR A 69 0.72 3.34 16.62
CA TYR A 69 2.06 2.74 16.52
C TYR A 69 2.73 2.69 17.88
N ALA A 70 2.84 3.80 18.60
CA ALA A 70 3.48 3.82 19.90
C ALA A 70 2.81 2.90 20.94
N VAL A 71 1.47 2.93 21.02
CA VAL A 71 0.71 2.19 22.05
C VAL A 71 0.62 0.69 21.74
N GLU A 72 0.31 0.32 20.49
CA GLU A 72 -0.13 -1.05 20.16
C GLU A 72 1.02 -1.93 19.62
N SER A 73 1.99 -1.35 18.91
CA SER A 73 3.11 -2.13 18.37
C SER A 73 4.17 -2.46 19.42
N LYS A 74 4.33 -1.59 20.43
CA LYS A 74 5.46 -1.59 21.38
C LYS A 74 6.84 -1.54 20.72
N ALA A 75 6.88 -1.13 19.45
CA ALA A 75 8.08 -1.08 18.63
C ALA A 75 8.75 0.30 18.65
N VAL A 76 7.98 1.36 18.94
CA VAL A 76 8.40 2.75 18.74
C VAL A 76 9.19 3.26 19.94
N ALA A 77 10.44 3.65 19.71
CA ALA A 77 11.27 4.35 20.69
C ALA A 77 11.21 5.88 20.51
N ARG A 78 11.02 6.36 19.28
CA ARG A 78 10.89 7.78 18.96
C ARG A 78 9.76 7.99 17.97
N LEU A 79 8.80 8.84 18.33
CA LEU A 79 7.66 9.16 17.49
C LEU A 79 7.74 10.62 17.02
N VAL A 80 7.70 10.83 15.70
CA VAL A 80 7.69 12.15 15.07
C VAL A 80 6.40 12.32 14.28
N LEU A 81 5.58 13.27 14.68
CA LEU A 81 4.30 13.58 14.05
C LEU A 81 4.32 15.00 13.50
N ASN A 82 3.65 15.19 12.37
CA ASN A 82 3.56 16.49 11.73
C ASN A 82 2.26 16.64 10.96
N ASP A 83 1.80 17.87 10.89
CA ASP A 83 0.78 18.24 9.93
C ASP A 83 0.99 19.70 9.50
N ILE A 84 0.65 20.03 8.26
CA ILE A 84 0.72 21.40 7.76
C ILE A 84 -0.31 22.31 8.44
N SER A 85 -1.43 21.75 8.91
CA SER A 85 -2.46 22.48 9.63
C SER A 85 -2.04 22.71 11.08
N ARG A 86 -2.00 23.98 11.49
CA ARG A 86 -1.74 24.35 12.89
C ARG A 86 -2.76 23.70 13.84
N ASP A 87 -4.03 23.69 13.42
CA ASP A 87 -5.14 23.07 14.14
C ASP A 87 -4.92 21.55 14.33
N ALA A 88 -4.33 20.88 13.33
CA ALA A 88 -3.97 19.47 13.42
C ALA A 88 -2.78 19.26 14.37
N ALA A 89 -1.71 20.06 14.26
CA ALA A 89 -0.56 19.98 15.17
C ALA A 89 -0.95 20.19 16.64
N GLU A 90 -1.83 21.15 16.92
CA GLU A 90 -2.37 21.37 18.28
C GLU A 90 -3.24 20.19 18.74
N LEU A 91 -4.02 19.56 17.84
CA LEU A 91 -4.84 18.39 18.16
C LEU A 91 -3.99 17.14 18.41
N ILE A 92 -2.90 16.95 17.66
CA ILE A 92 -1.95 15.84 17.87
C ILE A 92 -1.38 15.89 19.28
N LYS A 93 -0.95 17.07 19.76
CA LYS A 93 -0.45 17.25 21.13
C LYS A 93 -1.47 16.82 22.18
N LYS A 94 -2.72 17.25 22.04
CA LYS A 94 -3.82 16.83 22.95
C LYS A 94 -4.06 15.33 22.92
N ASN A 95 -3.95 14.70 21.75
CA ASN A 95 -4.16 13.27 21.61
C ASN A 95 -2.97 12.45 22.15
N LEU A 96 -1.73 12.94 22.04
CA LEU A 96 -0.56 12.37 22.70
C LEU A 96 -0.73 12.39 24.22
N GLU A 97 -1.08 13.55 24.78
CA GLU A 97 -1.35 13.72 26.22
C GLU A 97 -2.44 12.77 26.71
N LEU A 98 -3.54 12.64 25.96
CA LEU A 98 -4.67 11.77 26.30
C LEU A 98 -4.29 10.28 26.41
N ASN A 99 -3.24 9.84 25.71
CA ASN A 99 -2.78 8.44 25.73
C ASN A 99 -1.48 8.25 26.53
N GLY A 100 -0.93 9.30 27.13
CA GLY A 100 0.35 9.24 27.84
C GLY A 100 1.51 8.82 26.93
N VAL A 101 1.49 9.25 25.68
CA VAL A 101 2.52 8.94 24.68
C VAL A 101 3.42 10.15 24.47
N ASP A 102 4.73 9.96 24.59
CA ASP A 102 5.71 10.96 24.20
C ASP A 102 5.90 10.98 22.69
N GLY A 103 5.86 12.17 22.09
CA GLY A 103 6.07 12.35 20.65
C GLY A 103 6.46 13.79 20.32
N GLU A 104 7.34 13.94 19.33
CA GLU A 104 7.69 15.24 18.78
C GLU A 104 6.62 15.68 17.78
N VAL A 105 6.10 16.90 17.94
CA VAL A 105 5.05 17.43 17.06
C VAL A 105 5.55 18.66 16.32
N TYR A 106 5.56 18.57 14.99
CA TYR A 106 5.92 19.65 14.08
C TYR A 106 4.69 20.20 13.35
N ASN A 107 4.82 21.43 12.86
CA ASN A 107 3.81 22.09 12.03
C ASN A 107 4.47 22.68 10.78
N ASP A 108 4.96 21.79 9.91
CA ASP A 108 5.69 22.13 8.70
C ASP A 108 5.05 21.45 7.47
N ASP A 109 5.45 21.89 6.28
CA ASP A 109 5.29 21.10 5.08
C ASP A 109 5.99 19.73 5.24
N ALA A 110 5.34 18.66 4.80
CA ALA A 110 5.83 17.30 4.94
C ALA A 110 7.24 17.11 4.35
N ASN A 111 7.54 17.69 3.18
CA ASN A 111 8.86 17.57 2.57
C ASN A 111 9.93 18.35 3.35
N VAL A 112 9.57 19.51 3.91
CA VAL A 112 10.47 20.29 4.76
C VAL A 112 10.88 19.48 6.00
N LEU A 113 9.92 18.87 6.69
CA LEU A 113 10.22 18.00 7.83
C LEU A 113 11.10 16.81 7.42
N LEU A 114 10.72 16.09 6.37
CA LEU A 114 11.45 14.91 5.92
C LEU A 114 12.91 15.25 5.55
N HIS A 115 13.16 16.41 4.95
CA HIS A 115 14.53 16.87 4.71
C HIS A 115 15.30 17.22 5.99
N ARG A 116 14.63 17.76 7.03
CA ARG A 116 15.26 17.99 8.35
C ARG A 116 15.63 16.67 9.04
N LEU A 117 14.85 15.61 8.80
CA LEU A 117 15.05 14.27 9.36
C LEU A 117 15.95 13.37 8.50
N LYS A 118 16.87 13.95 7.71
CA LYS A 118 17.74 13.18 6.81
C LYS A 118 18.49 12.05 7.55
N ASN A 119 18.35 10.81 7.09
CA ASN A 119 18.95 9.61 7.68
C ASN A 119 18.62 9.42 9.18
N VAL A 120 17.40 9.75 9.61
CA VAL A 120 16.98 9.65 11.02
C VAL A 120 15.92 8.55 11.22
N CYS A 121 15.02 8.35 10.26
CA CYS A 121 13.84 7.52 10.48
C CYS A 121 14.09 6.06 10.11
N ASP A 122 13.62 5.13 10.94
CA ASP A 122 13.53 3.71 10.55
C ASP A 122 12.24 3.46 9.78
N VAL A 123 11.19 4.22 10.09
CA VAL A 123 9.89 4.13 9.41
C VAL A 123 9.44 5.51 9.00
N VAL A 124 9.03 5.66 7.74
CA VAL A 124 8.31 6.84 7.25
C VAL A 124 6.96 6.38 6.68
N ASP A 125 5.86 6.95 7.17
CA ASP A 125 4.50 6.64 6.71
C ASP A 125 3.84 7.80 5.97
N ILE A 126 3.81 7.71 4.65
CA ILE A 126 3.23 8.69 3.74
C ILE A 126 1.75 8.33 3.49
N ASP A 127 0.84 8.92 4.26
CA ASP A 127 -0.61 8.72 4.13
C ASP A 127 -1.38 10.02 3.81
N PRO A 128 -1.14 10.67 2.65
CA PRO A 128 -1.80 11.92 2.31
C PRO A 128 -3.22 11.70 1.78
N PHE A 129 -3.99 12.80 1.77
CA PHE A 129 -5.16 12.87 0.92
C PHE A 129 -4.75 12.94 -0.56
N GLY A 130 -5.18 11.95 -1.35
CA GLY A 130 -4.83 11.80 -2.76
C GLY A 130 -3.59 10.93 -2.99
N SER A 131 -2.53 11.55 -3.53
CA SER A 131 -1.36 10.83 -4.05
C SER A 131 -0.18 10.97 -3.10
N PRO A 132 0.59 9.88 -2.83
CA PRO A 132 1.83 9.95 -2.08
C PRO A 132 3.00 10.50 -2.92
N ALA A 133 2.85 10.54 -4.25
CA ALA A 133 3.93 10.89 -5.18
C ALA A 133 4.72 12.16 -4.83
N PRO A 134 4.10 13.27 -4.37
CA PRO A 134 4.83 14.49 -4.02
C PRO A 134 5.80 14.36 -2.83
N TYR A 135 5.72 13.28 -2.04
CA TYR A 135 6.45 13.13 -0.78
C TYR A 135 7.46 11.98 -0.79
N ILE A 136 7.36 11.05 -1.75
CA ILE A 136 8.17 9.82 -1.76
C ILE A 136 9.67 10.12 -1.80
N HIS A 137 10.09 11.12 -2.56
CA HIS A 137 11.51 11.46 -2.70
C HIS A 137 12.12 12.02 -1.40
N ALA A 138 11.37 12.85 -0.67
CA ALA A 138 11.82 13.34 0.64
C ALA A 138 11.77 12.21 1.68
N ALA A 139 10.82 11.28 1.55
CA ALA A 139 10.70 10.12 2.43
C ALA A 139 11.95 9.23 2.39
N PHE A 140 12.47 8.90 1.20
CA PHE A 140 13.72 8.14 1.07
C PHE A 140 14.93 8.85 1.68
N ARG A 141 14.98 10.18 1.63
CA ARG A 141 16.06 10.95 2.27
C ARG A 141 15.98 10.95 3.79
N ALA A 142 14.78 10.88 4.35
CA ALA A 142 14.58 10.79 5.80
C ALA A 142 14.94 9.40 6.34
N LEU A 143 14.78 8.36 5.52
CA LEU A 143 15.04 6.97 5.92
C LEU A 143 16.53 6.69 6.14
N ARG A 144 16.78 5.90 7.19
CA ARG A 144 18.04 5.19 7.38
C ARG A 144 18.12 3.99 6.43
N ASP A 145 19.32 3.43 6.35
CA ASP A 145 19.50 2.12 5.73
C ASP A 145 18.70 1.04 6.48
N GLU A 146 18.26 0.00 5.78
CA GLU A 146 17.36 -1.04 6.30
C GLU A 146 16.02 -0.51 6.86
N GLY A 147 15.57 0.64 6.37
CA GLY A 147 14.33 1.28 6.79
C GLY A 147 13.05 0.69 6.15
N LEU A 148 11.91 1.26 6.52
CA LEU A 148 10.58 0.93 6.02
C LEU A 148 9.87 2.18 5.51
N LEU A 149 9.50 2.18 4.23
CA LEU A 149 8.60 3.18 3.67
C LEU A 149 7.20 2.59 3.57
N CYS A 150 6.24 3.17 4.27
CA CYS A 150 4.82 2.93 4.03
C CYS A 150 4.22 4.08 3.21
N ALA A 151 3.41 3.77 2.22
CA ALA A 151 2.73 4.75 1.38
C ALA A 151 1.28 4.33 1.10
N THR A 152 0.35 5.27 1.29
CA THR A 152 -1.06 5.13 0.87
C THR A 152 -1.33 6.02 -0.33
N ALA A 153 -2.03 5.48 -1.33
CA ALA A 153 -2.62 6.26 -2.42
C ALA A 153 -4.14 6.11 -2.43
N THR A 154 -4.85 7.22 -2.23
CA THR A 154 -6.31 7.29 -2.38
C THR A 154 -6.73 7.80 -3.76
N ASP A 155 -5.79 8.28 -4.59
CA ASP A 155 -6.05 8.63 -6.00
C ASP A 155 -6.05 7.40 -6.93
N THR A 156 -6.66 6.30 -6.49
CA THR A 156 -6.67 4.99 -7.16
C THR A 156 -7.14 5.07 -8.62
N ALA A 157 -8.13 5.91 -8.93
CA ALA A 157 -8.60 6.15 -10.29
C ALA A 157 -7.49 6.64 -11.25
N VAL A 158 -6.48 7.36 -10.74
CA VAL A 158 -5.31 7.77 -11.52
C VAL A 158 -4.42 6.56 -11.79
N LEU A 159 -4.07 5.80 -10.74
CA LEU A 159 -3.18 4.63 -10.82
C LEU A 159 -3.69 3.51 -11.73
N VAL A 160 -5.02 3.30 -11.77
CA VAL A 160 -5.66 2.32 -12.65
C VAL A 160 -5.90 2.84 -14.08
N GLY A 161 -5.45 4.06 -14.39
CA GLY A 161 -5.49 4.61 -15.75
C GLY A 161 -6.79 5.30 -16.18
N ARG A 162 -7.75 5.56 -15.26
CA ARG A 162 -8.98 6.31 -15.60
C ARG A 162 -8.67 7.75 -16.06
N TYR A 163 -7.60 8.33 -15.56
CA TYR A 163 -7.13 9.68 -15.92
C TYR A 163 -5.70 9.61 -16.49
N PRO A 164 -5.52 9.16 -17.75
CA PRO A 164 -4.20 8.78 -18.29
C PRO A 164 -3.18 9.91 -18.27
N ARG A 165 -3.58 11.15 -18.63
CA ARG A 165 -2.68 12.32 -18.55
C ARG A 165 -2.23 12.62 -17.12
N LYS A 166 -3.10 12.40 -16.12
CA LYS A 166 -2.76 12.59 -14.70
C LYS A 166 -1.87 11.45 -14.19
N CYS A 167 -2.11 10.22 -14.67
CA CYS A 167 -1.26 9.07 -14.39
C CYS A 167 0.16 9.29 -14.89
N LEU A 168 0.31 9.71 -16.15
CA LEU A 168 1.61 10.04 -16.72
C LEU A 168 2.33 11.13 -15.92
N ARG A 169 1.65 12.23 -15.57
CA ARG A 169 2.29 13.32 -14.80
C ARG A 169 2.67 12.96 -13.37
N ARG A 170 1.87 12.12 -12.68
CA ARG A 170 2.09 11.79 -11.26
C ARG A 170 3.03 10.60 -11.07
N TYR A 171 2.87 9.58 -11.89
CA TYR A 171 3.52 8.28 -11.72
C TYR A 171 4.44 7.91 -12.88
N TRP A 172 4.56 8.76 -13.91
CA TRP A 172 5.35 8.49 -15.12
C TRP A 172 4.95 7.20 -15.84
N SER A 173 3.68 6.81 -15.73
CA SER A 173 3.17 5.57 -16.32
C SER A 173 2.00 5.79 -17.26
N THR A 174 2.03 5.04 -18.36
CA THR A 174 0.90 4.89 -19.29
C THR A 174 0.16 3.61 -18.93
N VAL A 175 -1.15 3.70 -18.71
CA VAL A 175 -1.98 2.55 -18.28
C VAL A 175 -3.13 2.37 -19.25
N ARG A 176 -3.30 1.14 -19.73
CA ARG A 176 -4.42 0.72 -20.60
C ARG A 176 -5.43 -0.09 -19.80
N LYS A 177 -6.66 -0.17 -20.30
CA LYS A 177 -7.74 -0.92 -19.67
C LYS A 177 -7.42 -2.42 -19.69
N THR A 178 -7.46 -3.06 -18.53
CA THR A 178 -7.30 -4.52 -18.37
C THR A 178 -8.33 -5.07 -17.38
N PRO A 179 -8.66 -6.38 -17.41
CA PRO A 179 -9.50 -7.00 -16.38
C PRO A 179 -8.89 -6.93 -14.98
N PHE A 180 -7.56 -6.98 -14.90
CA PHE A 180 -6.77 -6.96 -13.66
C PHE A 180 -6.34 -5.54 -13.25
N TYR A 181 -7.14 -4.52 -13.58
CA TYR A 181 -6.77 -3.11 -13.40
C TYR A 181 -6.43 -2.71 -11.96
N ILE A 182 -6.99 -3.38 -10.94
CA ILE A 182 -6.67 -3.14 -9.53
C ILE A 182 -5.22 -3.53 -9.25
N GLU A 183 -4.80 -4.73 -9.68
CA GLU A 183 -3.39 -5.17 -9.54
C GLU A 183 -2.45 -4.29 -10.35
N LEU A 184 -2.88 -3.90 -11.56
CA LEU A 184 -2.14 -2.95 -12.38
C LEU A 184 -1.92 -1.63 -11.62
N GLY A 185 -2.97 -1.06 -11.01
CA GLY A 185 -2.87 0.15 -10.21
C GLY A 185 -1.95 0.01 -8.99
N LEU A 186 -2.03 -1.12 -8.29
CA LEU A 186 -1.15 -1.40 -7.14
C LEU A 186 0.32 -1.52 -7.58
N ARG A 187 0.59 -2.29 -8.64
CA ARG A 187 1.93 -2.43 -9.24
C ARG A 187 2.45 -1.13 -9.85
N ASN A 188 1.57 -0.24 -10.30
CA ASN A 188 1.93 1.10 -10.76
C ASN A 188 2.47 1.95 -9.60
N LEU A 189 1.80 1.91 -8.43
CA LEU A 189 2.26 2.61 -7.22
C LEU A 189 3.63 2.08 -6.77
N VAL A 190 3.77 0.76 -6.64
CA VAL A 190 5.04 0.14 -6.22
C VAL A 190 6.15 0.42 -7.24
N GLY A 191 5.85 0.34 -8.54
CA GLY A 191 6.82 0.62 -9.59
C GLY A 191 7.28 2.08 -9.61
N PHE A 192 6.39 3.02 -9.30
CA PHE A 192 6.78 4.42 -9.10
C PHE A 192 7.71 4.58 -7.89
N ILE A 193 7.38 3.96 -6.76
CA ILE A 193 8.23 4.00 -5.56
C ILE A 193 9.60 3.39 -5.83
N ALA A 194 9.67 2.25 -6.54
CA ALA A 194 10.93 1.61 -6.91
C ALA A 194 11.85 2.53 -7.73
N ARG A 195 11.28 3.26 -8.70
CA ARG A 195 12.06 4.19 -9.53
C ARG A 195 12.56 5.40 -8.75
N VAL A 196 11.76 5.93 -7.81
CA VAL A 196 12.19 7.04 -6.94
C VAL A 196 13.26 6.56 -5.95
N ALA A 197 13.11 5.35 -5.39
CA ALA A 197 14.12 4.73 -4.53
C ALA A 197 15.47 4.63 -5.27
N ALA A 198 15.44 4.08 -6.48
CA ALA A 198 16.65 3.88 -7.27
C ALA A 198 17.35 5.20 -7.61
N SER A 199 16.61 6.29 -7.83
CA SER A 199 17.21 7.61 -8.05
C SER A 199 17.92 8.19 -6.81
N GLU A 200 17.70 7.62 -5.63
CA GLU A 200 18.33 7.98 -4.36
C GLU A 200 19.26 6.86 -3.84
N ASP A 201 19.68 5.95 -4.74
CA ASP A 201 20.50 4.77 -4.47
C ASP A 201 19.91 3.82 -3.41
N PHE A 202 18.58 3.65 -3.42
CA PHE A 202 17.88 2.66 -2.61
C PHE A 202 17.25 1.56 -3.47
N SER A 203 17.32 0.33 -2.98
CA SER A 203 16.47 -0.77 -3.41
C SER A 203 15.17 -0.78 -2.61
N ILE A 204 14.14 -1.44 -3.16
CA ILE A 204 12.92 -1.72 -2.41
C ILE A 204 12.58 -3.20 -2.44
N ARG A 205 11.99 -3.68 -1.35
CA ARG A 205 11.35 -5.00 -1.27
C ARG A 205 9.99 -4.84 -0.61
N PRO A 206 8.89 -5.00 -1.36
CA PRO A 206 7.55 -4.98 -0.77
C PRO A 206 7.39 -6.05 0.29
N LEU A 207 6.96 -5.65 1.50
CA LEU A 207 6.58 -6.57 2.58
C LEU A 207 5.09 -6.80 2.59
N MET A 208 4.31 -5.76 2.28
CA MET A 208 2.85 -5.81 2.23
C MET A 208 2.34 -4.75 1.25
N SER A 209 1.65 -5.17 0.19
CA SER A 209 0.98 -4.26 -0.74
C SER A 209 -0.42 -4.76 -1.07
N TYR A 210 -1.44 -3.94 -0.82
CA TYR A 210 -2.83 -4.34 -1.00
C TYR A 210 -3.72 -3.19 -1.44
N TRP A 211 -4.88 -3.55 -1.96
CA TRP A 211 -5.99 -2.66 -2.24
C TRP A 211 -7.13 -2.92 -1.25
N GLU A 212 -7.80 -1.86 -0.81
CA GLU A 212 -8.99 -1.97 0.03
C GLU A 212 -9.98 -0.86 -0.34
N GLY A 213 -10.95 -1.20 -1.19
CA GLY A 213 -12.09 -0.37 -1.58
C GLY A 213 -11.75 0.95 -2.29
N HIS A 214 -11.11 1.87 -1.58
CA HIS A 214 -10.85 3.25 -1.97
C HIS A 214 -9.38 3.67 -1.87
N TYR A 215 -8.48 2.78 -1.45
CA TYR A 215 -7.04 3.07 -1.38
C TYR A 215 -6.16 1.89 -1.81
N PHE A 216 -4.97 2.21 -2.29
CA PHE A 216 -3.83 1.30 -2.34
C PHE A 216 -2.90 1.61 -1.17
N ARG A 217 -2.33 0.57 -0.57
CA ARG A 217 -1.32 0.69 0.48
C ARG A 217 -0.14 -0.20 0.11
N THR A 218 1.06 0.28 0.30
CA THR A 218 2.29 -0.52 0.22
C THR A 218 3.23 -0.15 1.35
N CYS A 219 3.88 -1.14 1.95
CA CYS A 219 4.97 -0.97 2.89
C CYS A 219 6.16 -1.77 2.35
N VAL A 220 7.24 -1.06 2.04
CA VAL A 220 8.43 -1.60 1.39
C VAL A 220 9.63 -1.45 2.32
N ALA A 221 10.34 -2.55 2.55
CA ALA A 221 11.68 -2.49 3.14
C ALA A 221 12.61 -1.84 2.13
N VAL A 222 13.58 -1.06 2.61
CA VAL A 222 14.54 -0.33 1.77
C VAL A 222 15.95 -0.70 2.20
N ALA A 223 16.86 -0.87 1.24
CA ALA A 223 18.28 -1.03 1.51
C ALA A 223 19.06 -0.05 0.63
N ARG A 224 20.11 0.56 1.18
CA ARG A 224 20.92 1.56 0.49
C ARG A 224 22.06 0.90 -0.27
N GLY A 225 22.14 1.16 -1.57
CA GLY A 225 23.20 0.68 -2.43
C GLY A 225 22.80 0.81 -3.90
N ALA A 226 23.68 1.39 -4.73
CA ALA A 226 23.43 1.52 -6.17
C ALA A 226 23.25 0.15 -6.85
N ARG A 227 24.03 -0.87 -6.44
CA ARG A 227 23.88 -2.23 -6.96
C ARG A 227 22.53 -2.84 -6.60
N ASP A 228 22.12 -2.72 -5.34
CA ASP A 228 20.83 -3.24 -4.90
C ASP A 228 19.68 -2.49 -5.59
N ALA A 229 19.85 -1.20 -5.87
CA ALA A 229 18.90 -0.40 -6.64
C ALA A 229 18.77 -0.90 -8.08
N ASP A 230 19.88 -1.18 -8.76
CA ASP A 230 19.91 -1.75 -10.10
C ASP A 230 19.23 -3.14 -10.15
N ASP A 231 19.48 -3.98 -9.14
CA ASP A 231 18.87 -5.30 -9.00
C ASP A 231 17.35 -5.18 -8.77
N ALA A 232 16.91 -4.25 -7.92
CA ALA A 232 15.49 -3.97 -7.72
C ALA A 232 14.80 -3.44 -8.99
N LEU A 233 15.48 -2.64 -9.81
CA LEU A 233 14.95 -2.14 -11.08
C LEU A 233 14.71 -3.25 -12.12
N GLN A 234 15.33 -4.43 -11.99
CA GLN A 234 14.99 -5.59 -12.85
C GLN A 234 13.55 -6.05 -12.68
N ASN A 235 12.93 -5.72 -11.53
CA ASN A 235 11.52 -5.98 -11.27
C ASN A 235 10.61 -4.85 -11.80
N VAL A 236 11.12 -3.85 -12.52
CA VAL A 236 10.32 -2.80 -13.14
C VAL A 236 10.24 -3.00 -14.64
N GLY A 237 9.03 -3.22 -15.15
CA GLY A 237 8.81 -3.45 -16.57
C GLY A 237 7.41 -3.06 -17.03
N TYR A 238 6.93 -3.71 -18.09
CA TYR A 238 5.68 -3.36 -18.75
C TYR A 238 4.83 -4.59 -19.01
N VAL A 239 3.53 -4.37 -19.25
CA VAL A 239 2.60 -5.42 -19.67
C VAL A 239 1.89 -5.07 -20.96
N VAL A 240 1.84 -6.02 -21.88
CA VAL A 240 1.02 -5.99 -23.09
C VAL A 240 -0.16 -6.94 -22.89
N TYR A 241 -1.38 -6.39 -22.86
CA TYR A 241 -2.61 -7.15 -22.72
C TYR A 241 -3.30 -7.32 -24.08
N ARG A 242 -3.40 -8.56 -24.59
CA ARG A 242 -4.05 -8.88 -25.87
C ARG A 242 -4.80 -10.21 -25.78
N ARG A 243 -6.12 -10.20 -26.02
CA ARG A 243 -6.98 -11.41 -26.07
C ARG A 243 -6.79 -12.33 -24.85
N GLY A 244 -6.76 -11.75 -23.64
CA GLY A 244 -6.52 -12.47 -22.39
C GLY A 244 -5.04 -12.74 -22.07
N MET A 245 -4.14 -12.72 -23.05
CA MET A 245 -2.71 -12.87 -22.79
C MET A 245 -2.15 -11.62 -22.12
N ARG A 246 -1.22 -11.83 -21.18
CA ARG A 246 -0.61 -10.81 -20.33
C ARG A 246 0.92 -10.93 -20.42
N GLN A 247 1.49 -10.46 -21.52
CA GLN A 247 2.93 -10.60 -21.74
C GLN A 247 3.67 -9.50 -20.99
N THR A 248 4.64 -9.86 -20.15
CA THR A 248 5.57 -8.91 -19.53
C THR A 248 6.77 -8.66 -20.44
N THR A 249 7.30 -7.45 -20.41
CA THR A 249 8.47 -7.04 -21.19
C THR A 249 9.24 -5.95 -20.44
N GLN A 250 10.57 -5.91 -20.60
CA GLN A 250 11.40 -4.85 -20.01
C GLN A 250 11.41 -3.57 -20.84
N LEU A 251 11.11 -3.66 -22.14
CA LEU A 251 11.03 -2.51 -23.04
C LEU A 251 9.57 -2.24 -23.43
N PRO A 252 9.14 -0.96 -23.44
CA PRO A 252 7.79 -0.62 -23.84
C PRO A 252 7.62 -0.73 -25.35
N ASP A 253 6.42 -1.14 -25.79
CA ASP A 253 5.91 -0.89 -27.12
C ASP A 253 4.71 0.06 -27.06
N GLU A 254 4.15 0.43 -28.21
CA GLU A 254 3.00 1.33 -28.27
C GLU A 254 1.78 0.80 -27.49
N SER A 255 1.65 -0.51 -27.31
CA SER A 255 0.54 -1.18 -26.62
C SER A 255 0.82 -1.53 -25.16
N SER A 256 2.02 -1.24 -24.65
CA SER A 256 2.42 -1.52 -23.27
C SER A 256 1.70 -0.63 -22.26
N SER A 257 1.50 -1.17 -21.06
CA SER A 257 1.21 -0.42 -19.83
C SER A 257 2.41 -0.48 -18.89
N GLY A 258 2.82 0.66 -18.35
CA GLY A 258 3.91 0.79 -17.38
C GLY A 258 4.69 2.08 -17.48
N PRO A 259 5.85 2.18 -16.81
CA PRO A 259 6.52 1.08 -16.09
C PRO A 259 5.84 0.70 -14.76
N LEU A 260 5.77 -0.60 -14.46
CA LEU A 260 5.08 -1.24 -13.33
C LEU A 260 6.04 -2.15 -12.56
N TRP A 261 5.73 -2.40 -11.29
CA TRP A 261 6.40 -3.45 -10.51
C TRP A 261 5.91 -4.85 -10.92
N LEU A 262 6.81 -5.68 -11.44
CA LEU A 262 6.57 -7.05 -11.87
C LEU A 262 6.92 -8.09 -10.79
N GLY A 263 7.71 -7.71 -9.78
CA GLY A 263 8.12 -8.59 -8.68
C GLY A 263 6.99 -8.88 -7.66
N PRO A 264 7.33 -9.53 -6.54
CA PRO A 264 6.39 -9.84 -5.47
C PRO A 264 5.75 -8.59 -4.85
N LEU A 265 4.47 -8.68 -4.47
CA LEU A 265 3.74 -7.55 -3.84
C LEU A 265 3.84 -7.54 -2.31
N GLY A 266 4.30 -8.63 -1.70
CA GLY A 266 4.54 -8.73 -0.27
C GLY A 266 5.19 -10.06 0.07
N ASP A 267 5.38 -10.28 1.37
CA ASP A 267 6.07 -11.43 1.94
C ASP A 267 5.07 -12.35 2.65
N PRO A 268 4.84 -13.59 2.17
CA PRO A 268 3.91 -14.52 2.79
C PRO A 268 4.21 -14.80 4.27
N LEU A 269 5.49 -14.86 4.65
CA LEU A 269 5.88 -15.14 6.04
C LEU A 269 5.53 -13.98 6.96
N ILE A 270 5.65 -12.73 6.48
CA ILE A 270 5.22 -11.56 7.23
C ILE A 270 3.69 -11.56 7.39
N MET A 271 2.94 -11.92 6.34
CA MET A 271 1.47 -12.02 6.43
C MET A 271 1.05 -13.08 7.46
N HIS A 272 1.73 -14.24 7.45
CA HIS A 272 1.53 -15.31 8.43
C HIS A 272 1.76 -14.81 9.87
N GLN A 273 2.89 -14.14 10.11
CA GLN A 273 3.23 -13.60 11.44
C GLN A 273 2.22 -12.54 11.90
N MET A 274 1.80 -11.65 11.01
CA MET A 274 0.77 -10.66 11.32
C MET A 274 -0.57 -11.32 11.66
N ALA A 275 -0.95 -12.38 10.94
CA ALA A 275 -2.21 -13.10 11.13
C ALA A 275 -2.29 -13.77 12.52
N GLN A 276 -1.16 -14.14 13.12
CA GLN A 276 -1.10 -14.70 14.48
C GLN A 276 -1.60 -13.73 15.57
N HIS A 277 -1.70 -12.43 15.28
CA HIS A 277 -2.33 -11.46 16.18
C HIS A 277 -3.86 -11.50 16.18
N GLY A 278 -4.48 -12.27 15.29
CA GLY A 278 -5.92 -12.55 15.24
C GLY A 278 -6.78 -11.46 14.59
N VAL A 279 -6.38 -10.19 14.66
CA VAL A 279 -7.13 -9.08 14.03
C VAL A 279 -6.91 -9.09 12.52
N TYR A 280 -7.99 -9.13 11.73
CA TYR A 280 -7.95 -9.25 10.27
C TYR A 280 -7.20 -10.51 9.76
N SER A 281 -7.15 -11.57 10.56
CA SER A 281 -6.47 -12.83 10.20
C SER A 281 -6.94 -13.42 8.87
N ASP A 282 -8.23 -13.38 8.58
CA ASP A 282 -8.78 -13.90 7.32
C ASP A 282 -8.26 -13.14 6.11
N PHE A 283 -8.19 -11.80 6.21
CA PHE A 283 -7.65 -10.97 5.13
C PHE A 283 -6.15 -11.18 4.97
N LEU A 284 -5.42 -11.27 6.08
CA LEU A 284 -3.98 -11.56 6.06
C LEU A 284 -3.69 -12.96 5.49
N GLY A 285 -4.51 -13.95 5.79
CA GLY A 285 -4.42 -15.30 5.21
C GLY A 285 -4.69 -15.31 3.70
N VAL A 286 -5.61 -14.47 3.21
CA VAL A 286 -5.78 -14.28 1.76
C VAL A 286 -4.52 -13.65 1.15
N LEU A 287 -3.93 -12.63 1.78
CA LEU A 287 -2.68 -12.04 1.29
C LEU A 287 -1.51 -13.03 1.32
N GLU A 288 -1.39 -13.84 2.38
CA GLU A 288 -0.38 -14.91 2.50
C GLU A 288 -0.45 -15.87 1.30
N GLN A 289 -1.65 -16.36 0.98
CA GLN A 289 -1.87 -17.25 -0.16
C GLN A 289 -1.74 -16.54 -1.51
N GLU A 290 -2.09 -15.26 -1.61
CA GLU A 290 -1.95 -14.50 -2.85
C GLU A 290 -0.48 -14.21 -3.16
N TYR A 291 0.33 -13.92 -2.14
CA TYR A 291 1.76 -13.62 -2.26
C TYR A 291 2.61 -14.85 -2.50
N SER A 292 2.11 -16.07 -2.24
CA SER A 292 2.82 -17.30 -2.59
C SER A 292 2.89 -17.56 -4.10
N ILE A 293 2.07 -16.86 -4.90
CA ILE A 293 2.16 -16.83 -6.36
C ILE A 293 2.87 -15.54 -6.76
N GLU A 294 4.13 -15.63 -7.19
CA GLU A 294 4.91 -14.45 -7.59
C GLU A 294 4.44 -13.84 -8.92
N ALA A 295 4.02 -14.72 -9.84
CA ALA A 295 3.64 -14.33 -11.19
C ALA A 295 2.54 -13.23 -11.19
N PRO A 296 2.76 -12.11 -11.88
CA PRO A 296 1.65 -11.26 -12.32
C PRO A 296 0.89 -12.02 -13.42
N TRP A 297 -0.43 -12.00 -13.53
CA TRP A 297 -1.46 -11.09 -13.02
C TRP A 297 -2.67 -11.92 -12.62
N HIS A 298 -3.51 -11.45 -11.70
CA HIS A 298 -4.75 -12.13 -11.39
C HIS A 298 -5.67 -12.21 -12.62
N TYR A 299 -6.53 -13.21 -12.57
CA TYR A 299 -7.57 -13.47 -13.53
C TYR A 299 -8.92 -13.15 -12.93
N ARG A 300 -9.87 -12.79 -13.78
CA ARG A 300 -11.28 -12.59 -13.45
C ARG A 300 -12.08 -13.72 -14.09
N LEU A 301 -12.97 -14.37 -13.34
CA LEU A 301 -13.80 -15.47 -13.84
C LEU A 301 -14.58 -15.14 -15.13
N PRO A 302 -15.09 -13.90 -15.32
CA PRO A 302 -15.71 -13.51 -16.60
C PRO A 302 -14.81 -13.62 -17.84
N GLU A 303 -13.48 -13.68 -17.69
CA GLU A 303 -12.56 -13.92 -18.81
C GLU A 303 -12.63 -15.35 -19.36
N PHE A 304 -13.26 -16.26 -18.62
CA PHE A 304 -13.42 -17.69 -18.94
C PHE A 304 -14.88 -18.12 -18.99
N ALA A 305 -15.82 -17.18 -19.19
CA ALA A 305 -17.23 -17.53 -19.35
C ALA A 305 -17.47 -18.26 -20.70
N VAL A 306 -18.21 -19.38 -20.67
CA VAL A 306 -18.81 -19.98 -21.89
C VAL A 306 -20.27 -19.58 -21.93
N GLU A 307 -20.73 -19.03 -23.06
CA GLU A 307 -22.14 -18.64 -23.24
C GLU A 307 -22.67 -17.72 -22.11
N GLY A 308 -21.78 -16.92 -21.52
CA GLY A 308 -22.11 -15.98 -20.43
C GLY A 308 -22.13 -16.60 -19.03
N VAL A 309 -21.83 -17.90 -18.89
CA VAL A 309 -21.76 -18.60 -17.59
C VAL A 309 -20.29 -18.82 -17.22
N SER A 310 -19.89 -18.31 -16.06
CA SER A 310 -18.59 -18.58 -15.45
C SER A 310 -18.75 -19.59 -14.31
N PRO A 311 -17.77 -20.48 -14.07
CA PRO A 311 -17.74 -21.26 -12.83
C PRO A 311 -17.66 -20.31 -11.63
N THR A 312 -18.13 -20.78 -10.48
CA THR A 312 -17.87 -20.10 -9.20
C THR A 312 -16.36 -20.11 -8.90
N LEU A 313 -15.90 -19.21 -8.03
CA LEU A 313 -14.50 -19.17 -7.62
C LEU A 313 -14.04 -20.51 -7.02
N ALA A 314 -14.88 -21.15 -6.21
CA ALA A 314 -14.57 -22.44 -5.63
C ALA A 314 -14.40 -23.55 -6.69
N GLU A 315 -15.31 -23.60 -7.68
CA GLU A 315 -15.22 -24.54 -8.80
C GLU A 315 -13.98 -24.30 -9.66
N ALA A 316 -13.67 -23.03 -9.96
CA ALA A 316 -12.49 -22.68 -10.75
C ALA A 316 -11.18 -23.10 -10.05
N LEU A 317 -11.06 -22.83 -8.74
CA LEU A 317 -9.89 -23.23 -7.97
C LEU A 317 -9.75 -24.76 -7.88
N ASP A 318 -10.86 -25.49 -7.75
CA ASP A 318 -10.84 -26.95 -7.73
C ASP A 318 -10.46 -27.54 -9.10
N LEU A 319 -10.99 -27.00 -10.21
CA LEU A 319 -10.62 -27.42 -11.57
C LEU A 319 -9.14 -27.19 -11.83
N LEU A 320 -8.62 -25.99 -11.51
CA LEU A 320 -7.19 -25.67 -11.67
C LEU A 320 -6.31 -26.63 -10.86
N ARG A 321 -6.67 -26.88 -9.60
CA ARG A 321 -5.95 -27.84 -8.75
C ARG A 321 -5.95 -29.24 -9.34
N ARG A 322 -7.08 -29.73 -9.86
CA ARG A 322 -7.19 -31.04 -10.51
C ARG A 322 -6.36 -31.11 -11.80
N SER A 323 -6.18 -29.99 -12.49
CA SER A 323 -5.28 -29.85 -13.65
C SER A 323 -3.81 -29.64 -13.27
N GLY A 324 -3.45 -29.66 -11.99
CA GLY A 324 -2.08 -29.47 -11.51
C GLY A 324 -1.62 -28.01 -11.47
N ILE A 325 -2.52 -27.05 -11.62
CA ILE A 325 -2.24 -25.61 -11.54
C ILE A 325 -2.52 -25.13 -10.12
N TYR A 326 -1.51 -24.60 -9.45
CA TYR A 326 -1.68 -23.94 -8.18
C TYR A 326 -2.34 -22.56 -8.37
N ALA A 327 -3.44 -22.32 -7.67
CA ALA A 327 -4.21 -21.09 -7.76
C ALA A 327 -4.83 -20.71 -6.41
N THR A 328 -4.95 -19.42 -6.16
CA THR A 328 -5.47 -18.86 -4.90
C THR A 328 -6.42 -17.70 -5.18
N ALA A 329 -7.41 -17.50 -4.33
CA ALA A 329 -8.29 -16.34 -4.43
C ALA A 329 -7.48 -15.04 -4.28
N THR A 330 -7.89 -13.97 -4.96
CA THR A 330 -7.26 -12.66 -4.79
C THR A 330 -8.14 -11.72 -3.97
N HIS A 331 -7.52 -10.93 -3.10
CA HIS A 331 -8.22 -9.87 -2.35
C HIS A 331 -8.74 -8.74 -3.27
N MET A 332 -8.22 -8.63 -4.49
CA MET A 332 -8.50 -7.53 -5.40
C MET A 332 -9.85 -7.66 -6.13
N ALA A 333 -10.44 -8.86 -6.14
CA ALA A 333 -11.72 -9.11 -6.78
C ALA A 333 -12.40 -10.36 -6.19
N LYS A 334 -13.70 -10.27 -5.86
CA LYS A 334 -14.48 -11.39 -5.31
C LYS A 334 -14.59 -12.60 -6.26
N ASP A 335 -14.52 -12.33 -7.56
CA ASP A 335 -14.52 -13.26 -8.68
C ASP A 335 -13.12 -13.40 -9.29
N GLY A 336 -12.07 -13.08 -8.54
CA GLY A 336 -10.69 -13.11 -9.01
C GLY A 336 -9.83 -14.16 -8.31
N PHE A 337 -8.81 -14.61 -9.03
CA PHE A 337 -7.80 -15.53 -8.51
C PHE A 337 -6.44 -15.27 -9.15
N LYS A 338 -5.35 -15.60 -8.45
CA LYS A 338 -4.02 -15.75 -9.03
C LYS A 338 -3.77 -17.22 -9.33
N ALA A 339 -3.01 -17.50 -10.38
CA ALA A 339 -2.60 -18.85 -10.73
C ALA A 339 -1.15 -18.83 -11.20
N ASP A 340 -0.39 -19.86 -10.83
CA ASP A 340 0.98 -20.06 -11.29
C ASP A 340 1.00 -20.71 -12.70
N ALA A 341 0.28 -20.08 -13.63
CA ALA A 341 0.12 -20.55 -15.00
C ALA A 341 -0.26 -19.39 -15.94
N GLY A 342 0.12 -19.52 -17.21
CA GLY A 342 -0.25 -18.55 -18.23
C GLY A 342 -1.73 -18.64 -18.63
N TYR A 343 -2.27 -17.56 -19.24
CA TYR A 343 -3.68 -17.50 -19.64
C TYR A 343 -4.12 -18.70 -20.47
N GLY A 344 -3.27 -19.19 -21.38
CA GLY A 344 -3.60 -20.35 -22.22
C GLY A 344 -3.78 -21.66 -21.44
N GLU A 345 -3.00 -21.87 -20.38
CA GLU A 345 -3.09 -23.04 -19.50
C GLU A 345 -4.31 -22.96 -18.59
N VAL A 346 -4.50 -21.81 -17.93
CA VAL A 346 -5.70 -21.53 -17.12
C VAL A 346 -6.97 -21.73 -17.95
N LYS A 347 -6.96 -21.20 -19.19
CA LYS A 347 -8.07 -21.35 -20.12
C LYS A 347 -8.37 -22.82 -20.44
N ARG A 348 -7.35 -23.64 -20.70
CA ARG A 348 -7.53 -25.08 -20.98
C ARG A 348 -7.99 -25.88 -19.77
N ALA A 349 -7.60 -25.48 -18.56
CA ALA A 349 -7.99 -26.17 -17.33
C ALA A 349 -9.44 -25.88 -16.91
N LEU A 350 -9.96 -24.71 -17.27
CA LEU A 350 -11.33 -24.28 -16.95
C LEU A 350 -12.36 -24.65 -18.04
N PHE A 351 -11.94 -25.23 -19.16
CA PHE A 351 -12.81 -25.60 -20.29
C PHE A 351 -12.79 -27.09 -20.62
#